data_AF-A0A7Y0CNJ1-F1
#
_entry.id   AF-A0A7Y0CNJ1-F1
#
_cell.length_a   1.000
_cell.length_b   1.000
_cell.length_c   1.000
_cell.angle_alpha   90.00
_cell.angle_beta   90.00
_cell.angle_gamma   90.00
#
_symmetry.space_group_name_H-M   'P 1'
#
loop_
_entity.id
_entity.type
_entity.pdbx_description
1 polymer ?
#
loop_
_entity_poly.entity_id
_entity_poly.type
_entity_poly.pdbx_seq_one_letter_code
_entity_poly.pdbx_strand_id
1 'polypeptide(L)'
;MPATELVVTSLGKVGEKELLVPTGQQGSTFAHVQDWVTAKLKAKTSVKDISTFVLVKGIKQWAVYEEKSGSKTIRTVFKIT
;
A
#
# COMPACT_ATOMS: atom_id res chain seq x y z
N MET A 1 -3.27 13.98 -5.76
CA MET A 1 -4.09 12.88 -6.28
C MET A 1 -4.54 12.06 -5.09
N PRO A 2 -5.86 11.85 -4.92
CA PRO A 2 -6.41 11.08 -3.81
C PRO A 2 -5.84 9.66 -3.75
N ALA A 3 -5.71 9.14 -2.53
CA ALA A 3 -5.19 7.81 -2.25
C ALA A 3 -6.17 7.05 -1.35
N THR A 4 -6.75 5.96 -1.85
CA THR A 4 -7.69 5.12 -1.10
C THR A 4 -7.04 3.81 -0.70
N GLU A 5 -7.07 3.46 0.58
CA GLU A 5 -6.59 2.18 1.08
C GLU A 5 -7.39 1.02 0.46
N LEU A 6 -6.69 -0.04 0.11
CA LEU A 6 -7.27 -1.26 -0.43
C LEU A 6 -6.87 -2.46 0.39
N VAL A 7 -7.85 -3.32 0.64
CA VAL A 7 -7.60 -4.67 1.13
C VAL A 7 -7.30 -5.55 -0.08
N VAL A 8 -6.12 -6.15 -0.08
CA VAL A 8 -5.65 -7.01 -1.17
C VAL A 8 -5.30 -8.40 -0.65
N THR A 9 -5.35 -9.38 -1.54
CA THR A 9 -4.83 -10.73 -1.31
C THR A 9 -3.63 -10.95 -2.21
N SER A 10 -2.56 -11.54 -1.66
CA SER A 10 -1.39 -11.94 -2.45
C SER A 10 -1.74 -13.18 -3.27
N LEU A 11 -1.55 -13.09 -4.58
CA LEU A 11 -1.86 -14.15 -5.55
C LEU A 11 -0.58 -14.83 -6.07
N GLY A 12 0.57 -14.53 -5.47
CA GLY A 12 1.88 -15.08 -5.83
C GLY A 12 2.80 -14.04 -6.49
N LYS A 13 3.81 -14.52 -7.23
CA LYS A 13 4.79 -13.65 -7.91
C LYS A 13 4.61 -13.71 -9.43
N VAL A 14 4.72 -12.56 -10.08
CA VAL A 14 4.82 -12.43 -11.54
C VAL A 14 6.21 -11.85 -11.84
N GLY A 15 7.11 -12.73 -12.27
CA GLY A 15 8.54 -12.41 -12.34
C GLY A 15 9.12 -12.17 -10.94
N GLU A 16 9.82 -11.05 -10.76
CA GLU A 16 10.41 -10.65 -9.48
C GLU A 16 9.43 -9.87 -8.58
N LYS A 17 8.26 -9.50 -9.10
CA LYS A 17 7.27 -8.68 -8.38
C LYS A 17 6.17 -9.54 -7.78
N GLU A 18 5.65 -9.13 -6.63
CA GLU A 18 4.51 -9.78 -6.00
C GLU A 18 3.20 -9.24 -6.58
N LEU A 19 2.30 -10.15 -6.98
CA LEU A 19 1.00 -9.80 -7.54
C LEU A 19 -0.04 -9.77 -6.42
N LEU A 20 -0.62 -8.58 -6.23
CA LEU A 20 -1.68 -8.32 -5.28
C LEU A 20 -3.00 -8.12 -6.05
N VAL A 21 -4.08 -8.71 -5.54
CA VAL A 21 -5.42 -8.56 -6.11
C VAL A 21 -6.33 -7.89 -5.10
N PRO A 22 -6.96 -6.75 -5.43
CA PRO A 22 -7.95 -6.12 -4.58
C PRO A 22 -9.12 -7.05 -4.30
N THR A 23 -9.51 -7.16 -3.03
CA THR A 23 -10.65 -7.96 -2.58
C THR A 23 -12.00 -7.25 -2.77
N GLY A 24 -11.96 -5.97 -3.15
CA GLY A 24 -13.14 -5.10 -3.23
C GLY A 24 -13.40 -4.28 -1.97
N GLN A 25 -12.80 -4.66 -0.83
CA GLN A 25 -12.87 -3.85 0.40
C GLN A 25 -11.89 -2.68 0.32
N GLN A 26 -12.39 -1.49 0.68
CA GLN A 26 -11.63 -0.25 0.69
C GLN A 26 -11.61 0.32 2.12
N GLY A 27 -10.49 0.92 2.50
CA GLY A 27 -10.28 1.55 3.79
C GLY A 27 -10.43 3.06 3.72
N SER A 28 -9.60 3.77 4.48
CA SER A 28 -9.60 5.23 4.52
C SER A 28 -9.14 5.81 3.18
N THR A 29 -9.71 6.96 2.82
CA THR A 29 -9.27 7.76 1.67
C THR A 29 -8.59 9.03 2.17
N PHE A 30 -7.42 9.31 1.60
CA PHE A 30 -6.58 10.46 1.90
C PHE A 30 -6.52 11.39 0.68
N ALA A 31 -6.39 12.70 0.91
CA ALA A 31 -6.22 13.66 -0.18
C ALA A 31 -4.91 13.41 -0.93
N HIS A 32 -3.85 13.05 -0.20
CA HIS A 32 -2.58 12.59 -0.73
C HIS A 32 -2.04 11.42 0.10
N VAL A 33 -1.37 10.46 -0.54
CA VAL A 33 -0.70 9.37 0.19
C VAL A 33 0.37 9.87 1.16
N GLN A 34 0.93 11.06 0.89
CA GLN A 34 1.86 11.75 1.77
C GLN A 34 1.25 12.10 3.13
N ASP A 35 -0.06 12.32 3.22
CA ASP A 35 -0.74 12.63 4.48
C ASP A 35 -0.66 11.41 5.42
N TRP A 36 -0.90 10.21 4.87
CA TRP A 36 -0.76 8.96 5.60
C TRP A 36 0.70 8.70 6.00
N VAL A 37 1.66 8.85 5.07
CA VAL A 37 3.09 8.70 5.36
C VAL A 37 3.53 9.64 6.48
N THR A 38 3.11 10.91 6.42
CA THR A 38 3.44 11.92 7.43
C THR A 38 2.83 11.57 8.79
N ALA A 39 1.59 11.07 8.82
CA ALA A 39 0.96 10.61 10.06
C ALA A 39 1.73 9.45 10.70
N LYS A 40 2.18 8.48 9.90
CA LYS A 40 3.00 7.35 10.39
C LYS A 40 4.36 7.79 10.92
N LEU A 41 5.04 8.69 10.20
CA LEU A 41 6.31 9.26 10.65
C LEU A 41 6.15 10.07 11.95
N LYS A 42 5.07 10.84 12.10
CA LYS A 42 4.73 11.53 13.37
C LYS A 42 4.50 10.56 14.52
N ALA A 43 3.90 9.39 14.24
CA ALA A 43 3.74 8.30 15.19
C ALA A 43 5.04 7.50 15.46
N LYS A 44 6.19 7.93 14.90
CA LYS A 44 7.49 7.25 14.97
C LYS A 44 7.49 5.86 14.34
N THR A 45 6.55 5.59 13.44
CA THR A 45 6.50 4.37 12.65
C THR A 45 7.32 4.55 11.38
N SER A 46 8.30 3.69 11.18
CA SER A 46 9.08 3.67 9.93
C SER A 46 8.25 3.02 8.82
N VAL A 47 8.10 3.76 7.72
CA VAL A 47 7.42 3.30 6.50
C VAL A 47 8.40 3.27 5.34
N LYS A 48 8.30 2.24 4.50
CA LYS A 48 9.13 2.04 3.31
C LYS A 48 8.23 1.89 2.09
N ASP A 49 8.52 2.65 1.05
CA ASP A 49 7.87 2.47 -0.25
C ASP A 49 8.40 1.20 -0.92
N ILE A 50 7.48 0.28 -1.25
CA ILE A 50 7.78 -0.94 -2.00
C ILE A 50 6.97 -1.03 -3.30
N SER A 51 6.33 0.07 -3.74
CA SER A 51 5.44 0.11 -4.90
C SER A 51 6.05 -0.48 -6.18
N THR A 52 7.37 -0.38 -6.33
CA THR A 52 8.13 -0.92 -7.47
C THR A 52 8.23 -2.44 -7.48
N PHE A 53 8.13 -3.09 -6.31
CA PHE A 53 8.26 -4.54 -6.11
C PHE A 53 6.92 -5.27 -6.13
N VAL A 54 5.81 -4.54 -6.28
CA VAL A 54 4.45 -5.08 -6.25
C VAL A 54 3.65 -4.62 -7.44
N LEU A 55 2.83 -5.53 -7.97
CA LEU A 55 1.87 -5.28 -9.03
C LEU A 55 0.48 -5.43 -8.45
N VAL A 56 -0.38 -4.44 -8.64
CA VAL A 56 -1.78 -4.52 -8.19
C VAL A 56 -2.68 -4.71 -9.40
N LYS A 57 -3.35 -5.86 -9.47
CA LYS A 57 -4.20 -6.21 -10.62
C LYS A 57 -5.38 -5.23 -10.74
N GLY A 58 -5.61 -4.74 -11.95
CA GLY A 58 -6.78 -3.90 -12.27
C GLY A 58 -6.68 -2.45 -11.80
N ILE A 59 -5.50 -2.01 -11.37
CA ILE A 59 -5.26 -0.63 -10.93
C ILE A 59 -4.20 0.01 -11.84
N LYS A 60 -4.49 1.19 -12.36
CA LYS A 60 -3.56 1.92 -13.24
C LYS A 60 -2.40 2.54 -12.46
N GLN A 61 -2.69 3.09 -11.29
CA GLN A 61 -1.71 3.76 -10.44
C GLN A 61 -1.96 3.37 -8.98
N TRP A 62 -0.92 2.89 -8.31
CA TRP A 62 -0.99 2.44 -6.93
C TRP A 62 0.26 2.87 -6.17
N ALA A 63 0.16 2.86 -4.85
CA ALA A 63 1.30 2.98 -3.96
C ALA A 63 1.21 1.90 -2.88
N VAL A 64 2.32 1.25 -2.54
CA VAL A 64 2.38 0.24 -1.50
C VAL A 64 3.48 0.58 -0.53
N TYR A 65 3.12 0.65 0.74
CA TYR A 65 4.04 0.92 1.83
C TYR A 65 4.10 -0.26 2.79
N GLU A 66 5.32 -0.59 3.20
CA GLU A 66 5.59 -1.47 4.33
C GLU A 66 5.87 -0.65 5.57
N GLU A 67 5.20 -0.95 6.67
CA GLU A 67 5.49 -0.39 7.97
C GLU A 67 5.94 -1.46 8.96
N LYS A 68 6.91 -1.12 9.82
CA LYS A 68 7.31 -1.99 10.92
C LYS A 68 6.45 -1.69 12.14
N SER A 69 5.69 -2.68 12.58
CA SER A 69 4.91 -2.64 13.82
C SER A 69 5.41 -3.75 14.74
N GLY A 70 6.30 -3.38 15.67
CA GLY A 70 7.02 -4.34 16.52
C GLY A 70 7.87 -5.31 15.69
N SER A 71 7.61 -6.61 15.82
CA SER A 71 8.27 -7.68 15.04
C SER A 71 7.59 -8.00 13.71
N LYS A 72 6.44 -7.37 13.40
CA LYS A 72 5.65 -7.64 12.20
C LYS A 72 5.82 -6.52 11.17
N THR A 73 5.86 -6.90 9.91
CA THR A 73 5.75 -5.98 8.78
C THR A 73 4.31 -5.95 8.32
N ILE A 74 3.70 -4.77 8.31
CA ILE A 74 2.34 -4.54 7.79
C ILE A 74 2.47 -3.87 6.43
N ARG A 75 1.69 -4.33 5.45
CA ARG A 75 1.64 -3.76 4.10
C ARG A 75 0.32 -3.03 3.90
N THR A 76 0.41 -1.79 3.47
CA THR A 76 -0.76 -0.96 3.11
C THR A 76 -0.69 -0.61 1.64
N VAL A 77 -1.75 -0.95 0.90
CA VAL A 77 -1.88 -0.67 -0.53
C VAL A 77 -2.86 0.48 -0.74
N PHE A 78 -2.50 1.41 -1.60
CA PHE A 78 -3.32 2.54 -2.00
C PHE A 78 -3.62 2.49 -3.49
N LYS A 79 -4.89 2.72 -3.85
CA LYS A 79 -5.29 3.11 -5.20
C LYS A 79 -5.15 4.60 -5.35
N ILE A 80 -4.43 5.03 -6.38
CA ILE A 80 -4.28 6.44 -6.72
C ILE A 80 -5.21 6.74 -7.91
N THR A 81 -6.01 7.78 -7.79
CA THR A 81 -6.98 8.22 -8.82
C THR A 81 -6.65 9.60 -9.34
#